data_AF-A0A1E2S3E7-F1
#
_entry.id   AF-A0A1E2S3E7-F1
#
_cell.length_a   1.000
_cell.length_b   1.000
_cell.length_c   1.000
_cell.angle_alpha   90.00
_cell.angle_beta   90.00
_cell.angle_gamma   90.00
#
_symmetry.space_group_name_H-M   'P 1'
#
loop_
_entity.id
_entity.type
_entity.pdbx_description
1 polymer ?
#
loop_
_entity_poly.entity_id
_entity_poly.type
_entity_poly.pdbx_seq_one_letter_code
_entity_poly.pdbx_strand_id
1 'polypeptide(L)'
;MTEIETQEREAGVEAVLDDIIDLEEYAKRGERPPLAKGYRLKINGEPYVVHDPKPTGREILTLAGLLPAEDYTLRVKLAGQKPHKVKLDEHVDLRHPGVEKFKALPCDQTEG
;
A
#
# COMPACT_ATOMS: atom_id res chain seq x y z
N MET A 1 -3.05 40.27 -5.62
CA MET A 1 -1.70 39.98 -6.14
C MET A 1 -1.15 38.89 -5.23
N THR A 2 -0.76 37.78 -5.84
CA THR A 2 -0.72 36.42 -5.30
C THR A 2 0.51 36.19 -4.42
N GLU A 3 0.34 35.66 -3.21
CA GLU A 3 1.46 35.16 -2.40
C GLU A 3 1.14 33.74 -1.88
N ILE A 4 1.28 32.83 -2.83
CA ILE A 4 1.93 31.50 -2.79
C ILE A 4 1.96 30.77 -1.44
N GLU A 5 1.06 29.80 -1.37
CA GLU A 5 1.03 28.48 -0.72
C GLU A 5 2.14 28.10 0.28
N THR A 6 1.69 27.94 1.52
CA THR A 6 2.40 27.44 2.69
C THR A 6 2.88 25.99 2.53
N GLN A 7 4.20 25.82 2.47
CA GLN A 7 5.05 24.81 3.13
C GLN A 7 4.57 23.35 3.16
N GLU A 8 5.17 22.51 2.32
CA GLU A 8 5.23 21.05 2.51
C GLU A 8 6.67 20.56 2.70
N ARG A 9 7.00 20.40 3.99
CA ARG A 9 7.87 19.40 4.63
C ARG A 9 9.26 19.12 4.03
N GLU A 10 10.26 19.57 4.79
CA GLU A 10 11.58 18.94 4.87
C GLU A 10 11.46 17.46 5.27
N ALA A 11 11.42 16.57 4.28
CA ALA A 11 11.78 15.17 4.49
C ALA A 11 13.30 15.09 4.37
N GLY A 12 13.99 15.06 5.52
CA GLY A 12 15.41 14.75 5.57
C GLY A 12 15.69 13.50 4.74
N VAL A 13 16.78 13.53 3.98
CA VAL A 13 17.21 12.47 3.06
C VAL A 13 17.42 11.17 3.83
N GLU A 14 16.34 10.43 4.08
CA GLU A 14 16.41 9.01 4.36
C GLU A 14 16.97 8.39 3.07
N ALA A 15 18.17 7.81 3.15
CA ALA A 15 18.81 7.16 2.02
C ALA A 15 17.85 6.09 1.46
N VAL A 16 17.34 6.34 0.26
CA VAL A 16 16.51 5.36 -0.46
C VAL A 16 17.42 4.19 -0.80
N LEU A 17 17.16 3.03 -0.22
CA LEU A 17 17.86 1.80 -0.57
C LEU A 17 17.56 1.48 -2.04
N ASP A 18 18.60 1.22 -2.84
CA ASP A 18 18.45 0.73 -4.22
C ASP A 18 18.01 -0.74 -4.26
N ASP A 19 17.31 -1.24 -3.25
CA ASP A 19 16.86 -2.62 -3.17
C ASP A 19 15.33 -2.71 -3.08
N ILE A 20 14.77 -3.88 -3.36
CA ILE A 20 13.33 -4.11 -3.25
C ILE A 20 13.05 -4.71 -1.88
N ILE A 21 12.39 -3.94 -1.03
CA ILE A 21 12.12 -4.33 0.34
C ILE A 21 10.90 -5.24 0.41
N ASP A 22 11.08 -6.46 0.94
CA ASP A 22 9.97 -7.38 1.18
C ASP A 22 9.22 -7.01 2.46
N LEU A 23 8.02 -6.44 2.30
CA LEU A 23 7.24 -5.93 3.44
C LEU A 23 6.83 -7.06 4.41
N GLU A 24 6.67 -8.30 3.93
CA GLU A 24 6.27 -9.43 4.76
C GLU A 24 7.34 -9.73 5.83
N GLU A 25 8.62 -9.65 5.47
CA GLU A 25 9.72 -9.91 6.40
C GLU A 25 9.81 -8.85 7.51
N TYR A 26 9.64 -7.57 7.16
CA TYR A 26 9.64 -6.48 8.14
C TYR A 26 8.41 -6.55 9.05
N ALA A 27 7.25 -6.85 8.48
CA ALA A 27 6.02 -6.99 9.24
C ALA A 27 6.04 -8.18 10.21
N LYS A 28 6.64 -9.33 9.84
CA LYS A 28 6.86 -10.46 10.76
C LYS A 28 7.72 -10.08 11.97
N ARG A 29 8.69 -9.19 11.76
CA ARG A 29 9.57 -8.67 12.82
C ARG A 29 8.92 -7.54 13.62
N GLY A 30 7.80 -7.00 13.15
CA GLY A 30 7.16 -5.81 13.73
C GLY A 30 7.99 -4.53 13.50
N GLU A 31 8.89 -4.55 12.53
CA GLU A 31 9.79 -3.44 12.23
C GLU A 31 9.22 -2.56 11.12
N ARG A 32 9.63 -1.29 11.11
CA ARG A 32 9.25 -0.35 10.06
C ARG A 32 10.19 -0.54 8.86
N PRO A 33 9.69 -0.83 7.66
CA PRO A 33 10.56 -0.92 6.49
C PRO A 33 11.19 0.44 6.16
N PRO A 34 12.48 0.47 5.79
CA PRO A 34 13.17 1.69 5.38
C PRO A 34 12.66 2.20 4.04
N LEU A 35 12.99 3.44 3.70
CA LEU A 35 12.73 3.96 2.35
C LEU A 35 13.57 3.20 1.32
N ALA A 36 12.92 2.72 0.27
CA ALA A 36 13.55 1.92 -0.77
C ALA A 36 12.98 2.26 -2.15
N LYS A 37 13.69 1.86 -3.21
CA LYS A 37 13.26 2.09 -4.60
C LYS A 37 11.96 1.35 -4.93
N GLY A 38 11.62 0.32 -4.16
CA GLY A 38 10.34 -0.35 -4.25
C GLY A 38 10.10 -1.31 -3.09
N TYR A 39 8.83 -1.67 -2.95
CA TYR A 39 8.32 -2.52 -1.90
C TYR A 39 7.62 -3.71 -2.52
N ARG A 40 8.01 -4.91 -2.09
CA ARG A 40 7.33 -6.14 -2.46
C ARG A 40 6.21 -6.42 -1.47
N LEU A 41 4.99 -6.51 -1.98
CA LEU A 41 3.77 -6.83 -1.24
C LEU A 41 3.06 -8.00 -1.91
N LYS A 42 2.21 -8.72 -1.16
CA LYS A 42 1.42 -9.82 -1.71
C LYS A 42 -0.04 -9.41 -1.90
N ILE A 43 -0.55 -9.54 -3.13
CA ILE A 43 -1.97 -9.34 -3.46
C ILE A 43 -2.54 -10.71 -3.81
N ASN A 44 -3.58 -11.15 -3.10
CA ASN A 44 -4.20 -12.48 -3.31
C ASN A 44 -3.22 -13.67 -3.24
N GLY A 45 -2.06 -13.49 -2.60
CA GLY A 45 -1.01 -14.51 -2.47
C GLY A 45 0.11 -14.37 -3.49
N GLU A 46 -0.05 -13.54 -4.52
CA GLU A 46 0.96 -13.28 -5.53
C GLU A 46 1.83 -12.07 -5.17
N PRO A 47 3.16 -12.14 -5.35
CA PRO A 47 4.06 -11.04 -5.03
C PRO A 47 4.08 -9.99 -6.15
N TYR A 48 3.88 -8.72 -5.76
CA TYR A 48 3.96 -7.56 -6.63
C TYR A 48 4.93 -6.53 -6.06
N VAL A 49 5.53 -5.72 -6.92
CA VAL A 49 6.47 -4.66 -6.52
C VAL A 49 5.86 -3.32 -6.86
N VAL A 50 5.82 -2.42 -5.87
CA VAL A 50 5.36 -1.05 -6.03
C VAL A 50 6.46 -0.08 -5.65
N HIS A 51 6.64 0.96 -6.46
CA HIS A 51 7.67 1.97 -6.23
C HIS A 51 7.19 3.08 -5.32
N ASP A 52 5.87 3.34 -5.32
CA ASP A 52 5.26 4.31 -4.43
C ASP A 52 5.16 3.77 -3.00
N PRO A 53 5.60 4.52 -1.97
CA PRO A 53 5.48 4.09 -0.57
C PRO A 53 4.06 4.23 0.00
N LYS A 54 3.17 4.98 -0.67
CA LYS A 54 1.80 5.28 -0.24
C LYS A 54 0.79 5.14 -1.40
N PRO A 55 0.76 3.98 -2.09
CA PRO A 55 -0.14 3.80 -3.22
C PRO A 55 -1.59 3.86 -2.77
N THR A 56 -2.45 4.25 -3.70
CA THR A 56 -3.89 4.20 -3.49
C THR A 56 -4.43 2.79 -3.63
N GLY A 57 -5.60 2.50 -3.04
CA GLY A 57 -6.26 1.20 -3.21
C GLY A 57 -6.47 0.82 -4.69
N ARG A 58 -6.79 1.81 -5.53
CA ARG A 58 -6.90 1.64 -7.00
C ARG A 58 -5.57 1.24 -7.62
N GLU A 59 -4.46 1.85 -7.24
CA GLU A 59 -3.13 1.49 -7.76
C GLU A 59 -2.75 0.07 -7.38
N ILE A 60 -3.04 -0.35 -6.15
CA ILE A 60 -2.78 -1.73 -5.70
C ILE A 60 -3.60 -2.73 -6.54
N LEU A 61 -4.88 -2.46 -6.77
CA LEU A 61 -5.72 -3.31 -7.63
C LEU A 61 -5.22 -3.34 -9.09
N THR A 62 -4.84 -2.18 -9.61
CA THR A 62 -4.27 -2.03 -10.96
C THR A 62 -2.96 -2.81 -11.09
N LEU A 63 -2.12 -2.81 -10.05
CA LEU A 63 -0.87 -3.54 -9.98
C LEU A 63 -1.09 -5.06 -10.12
N ALA A 64 -2.19 -5.57 -9.55
CA ALA A 64 -2.62 -6.95 -9.69
C ALA A 64 -3.40 -7.25 -10.99
N GLY A 65 -3.55 -6.28 -11.89
CA GLY A 65 -4.34 -6.43 -13.11
C GLY A 65 -5.85 -6.56 -12.86
N LEU A 66 -6.33 -6.20 -11.67
CA LEU A 66 -7.74 -6.29 -11.28
C LEU A 66 -8.46 -5.01 -11.70
N LEU A 67 -8.88 -4.99 -12.96
CA LEU A 67 -9.55 -3.87 -13.61
C LEU A 67 -10.93 -4.29 -14.15
N PRO A 68 -11.97 -3.44 -14.01
CA PRO A 68 -11.92 -2.12 -13.38
C PRO A 68 -11.86 -2.24 -11.85
N ALA A 69 -11.07 -1.39 -11.19
CA ALA A 69 -10.80 -1.50 -9.76
C ALA A 69 -12.07 -1.36 -8.88
N GLU A 70 -13.10 -0.68 -9.39
CA GLU A 70 -14.43 -0.54 -8.78
C GLU A 70 -15.18 -1.87 -8.60
N ASP A 71 -14.88 -2.87 -9.43
CA ASP A 71 -15.45 -4.21 -9.30
C ASP A 71 -14.78 -5.03 -8.20
N TYR A 72 -13.77 -4.48 -7.51
CA TYR A 72 -13.01 -5.18 -6.49
C TYR A 72 -12.98 -4.41 -5.17
N THR A 73 -13.18 -5.14 -4.07
CA THR A 73 -12.92 -4.64 -2.72
C THR A 73 -11.53 -5.03 -2.27
N LEU A 74 -10.67 -4.04 -2.02
CA LEU A 74 -9.36 -4.23 -1.42
C LEU A 74 -9.46 -4.27 0.11
N ARG A 75 -8.81 -5.27 0.71
CA ARG A 75 -8.62 -5.38 2.17
C ARG A 75 -7.15 -5.54 2.47
N VAL A 76 -6.66 -4.80 3.45
CA VAL A 76 -5.28 -4.95 3.94
C VAL A 76 -5.31 -5.57 5.32
N LYS A 77 -4.41 -6.53 5.56
CA LYS A 77 -4.18 -7.10 6.88
C LYS A 77 -2.93 -6.46 7.47
N LEU A 78 -3.12 -5.71 8.56
CA LEU A 78 -2.04 -5.18 9.38
C LEU A 78 -1.71 -6.16 10.51
N ALA A 79 -0.42 -6.36 10.81
CA ALA A 79 0.01 -7.15 11.96
C ALA A 79 -0.60 -6.60 13.26
N GLY A 80 -1.24 -7.47 14.03
CA GLY A 80 -1.91 -7.09 15.29
C GLY A 80 -3.26 -6.37 15.13
N GLN A 81 -3.70 -6.03 13.92
CA GLN A 81 -5.01 -5.43 13.68
C GLN A 81 -5.91 -6.34 12.85
N LYS A 82 -7.22 -6.09 12.93
CA LYS A 82 -8.18 -6.77 12.06
C LYS A 82 -7.98 -6.25 10.63
N PRO A 83 -8.16 -7.11 9.61
CA PRO A 83 -8.13 -6.66 8.23
C PRO A 83 -9.22 -5.60 8.01
N HIS A 84 -8.83 -4.47 7.43
CA HIS A 84 -9.75 -3.37 7.14
C HIS A 84 -9.89 -3.17 5.63
N LYS A 85 -11.05 -2.63 5.23
CA LYS A 85 -11.34 -2.29 3.85
C LYS A 85 -10.61 -1.00 3.50
N VAL A 86 -9.91 -1.03 2.37
CA VAL A 86 -9.23 0.12 1.78
C VAL A 86 -10.10 0.64 0.64
N LYS A 87 -10.37 1.94 0.60
CA LYS A 87 -11.10 2.56 -0.53
C LYS A 87 -10.17 2.75 -1.73
N LEU A 88 -10.75 2.93 -2.91
CA LEU A 88 -9.98 3.13 -4.14
C LEU A 88 -9.07 4.36 -4.10
N ASP A 89 -9.56 5.47 -3.56
CA ASP A 89 -8.81 6.73 -3.40
C ASP A 89 -8.14 6.85 -2.01
N GLU A 90 -8.14 5.79 -1.22
CA GLU A 90 -7.47 5.78 0.09
C GLU A 90 -6.00 5.41 -0.08
N HIS A 91 -5.13 6.22 0.49
CA HIS A 91 -3.69 6.01 0.48
C HIS A 91 -3.28 5.02 1.57
N VAL A 92 -2.58 3.96 1.19
CA VAL A 92 -2.09 2.94 2.13
C VAL A 92 -0.61 3.15 2.37
N ASP A 93 -0.22 3.46 3.60
CA ASP A 93 1.19 3.59 3.96
C ASP A 93 1.86 2.21 4.07
N LEU A 94 2.62 1.81 3.06
CA LEU A 94 3.37 0.53 3.04
C LEU A 94 4.52 0.51 4.03
N ARG A 95 4.98 1.69 4.46
CA ARG A 95 5.97 1.83 5.52
C ARG A 95 5.33 1.71 6.90
N HIS A 96 4.03 1.48 7.00
CA HIS A 96 3.39 1.19 8.28
C HIS A 96 3.82 -0.21 8.75
N PRO A 97 4.32 -0.35 9.99
CA PRO A 97 4.71 -1.64 10.51
C PRO A 97 3.51 -2.58 10.50
N GLY A 98 3.69 -3.78 9.94
CA GLY A 98 2.64 -4.77 9.87
C GLY A 98 1.85 -4.81 8.56
N VAL A 99 2.13 -3.98 7.55
CA VAL A 99 1.52 -4.17 6.21
C VAL A 99 2.10 -5.42 5.57
N GLU A 100 1.36 -6.53 5.64
CA GLU A 100 1.85 -7.82 5.15
C GLU A 100 1.21 -8.21 3.82
N LYS A 101 -0.13 -8.11 3.75
CA LYS A 101 -0.93 -8.81 2.76
C LYS A 101 -2.16 -8.00 2.36
N PHE A 102 -2.36 -7.92 1.06
CA PHE A 102 -3.53 -7.38 0.43
C PHE A 102 -4.39 -8.51 -0.10
N LYS A 103 -5.70 -8.38 0.10
CA LYS A 103 -6.69 -9.30 -0.42
C LYS A 103 -7.70 -8.49 -1.21
N ALA A 104 -7.70 -8.71 -2.52
CA ALA A 104 -8.66 -8.15 -3.43
C ALA A 104 -9.74 -9.20 -3.69
N LEU A 105 -10.96 -8.86 -3.32
CA LEU A 105 -12.13 -9.73 -3.50
C LEU A 105 -13.01 -9.09 -4.56
N PRO A 106 -13.58 -9.85 -5.52
CA PRO A 106 -14.62 -9.31 -6.39
C PRO A 106 -15.74 -8.74 -5.52
N CYS A 107 -16.25 -7.57 -5.89
CA CYS A 107 -17.38 -6.95 -5.22
C CYS A 107 -18.60 -7.76 -5.60
N ASP A 108 -18.90 -8.78 -4.79
CA ASP A 108 -20.16 -9.49 -4.90
C ASP A 108 -21.26 -8.49 -4.54
N GLN A 109 -21.91 -7.92 -5.56
CA GLN A 109 -23.13 -7.14 -5.37
C GLN A 109 -24.25 -8.11 -4.94
N THR A 110 -24.23 -8.52 -3.69
CA THR A 110 -25.39 -9.08 -2.99
C THR A 110 -25.84 -8.10 -1.91
N GLU A 111 -26.18 -6.89 -2.35
CA GLU A 111 -27.18 -6.07 -1.67
C GLU A 111 -28.48 -6.21 -2.47
N GLY A 112 -29.18 -7.32 -2.21
CA GLY A 112 -30.57 -7.55 -2.63
C GLY A 112 -31.50 -7.41 -1.44
#